data_AF-A0A7K0LXD2-F1
#
_entry.id   AF-A0A7K0LXD2-F1
#
_cell.length_a   1.000
_cell.length_b   1.000
_cell.length_c   1.000
_cell.angle_alpha   90.00
_cell.angle_beta   90.00
_cell.angle_gamma   90.00
#
_symmetry.space_group_name_H-M   'P 1'
#
loop_
_entity.id
_entity.type
_entity.pdbx_description
1 polymer ?
#
loop_
_entity_poly.entity_id
_entity_poly.type
_entity_poly.pdbx_seq_one_letter_code
_entity_poly.pdbx_strand_id
1 'polypeptide(L)'
;RVLMGAMFGYLILAVGSLIGSFFGLGNGMGLYGLSGLGPILAIAGVALATFFLVLDFDQIEKMIASGAPQEQSWRAGFALMVTIVWLYLEVLRLISILRRD
;
A
#
# COMPACT_ATOMS: atom_id res chain seq x y z
N ARG A 1 -5.81 -16.26 -0.15
CA ARG A 1 -4.53 -16.77 0.41
C ARG A 1 -3.32 -16.13 -0.27
N VAL A 2 -3.25 -16.16 -1.61
CA VAL A 2 -2.21 -15.44 -2.40
C VAL A 2 -2.16 -13.94 -2.08
N LEU A 3 -3.33 -13.34 -1.88
CA LEU A 3 -3.53 -11.92 -1.54
C LEU A 3 -2.84 -11.47 -0.24
N MET A 4 -3.04 -12.23 0.85
CA MET A 4 -2.37 -11.95 2.12
C MET A 4 -0.85 -12.14 2.01
N GLY A 5 -0.39 -13.13 1.22
CA GLY A 5 1.03 -13.33 0.96
C GLY A 5 1.66 -12.17 0.19
N ALA A 6 0.98 -11.64 -0.83
CA ALA A 6 1.43 -10.47 -1.58
C ALA A 6 1.49 -9.21 -0.70
N MET A 7 0.51 -9.00 0.19
CA MET A 7 0.49 -7.90 1.14
C MET A 7 1.67 -7.97 2.12
N PHE A 8 1.87 -9.12 2.77
CA PHE A 8 2.98 -9.29 3.71
C PHE A 8 4.33 -9.15 3.00
N GLY A 9 4.48 -9.69 1.79
CA GLY A 9 5.69 -9.54 0.98
C GLY A 9 5.98 -8.08 0.65
N TYR A 10 4.98 -7.31 0.20
CA TYR A 10 5.14 -5.90 -0.10
C TYR A 10 5.44 -5.06 1.15
N LEU A 11 4.76 -5.36 2.27
CA LEU A 11 4.96 -4.65 3.53
C LEU A 11 6.37 -4.90 4.10
N ILE A 12 6.88 -6.12 3.97
CA ILE A 12 8.27 -6.46 4.34
C ILE A 12 9.26 -5.72 3.44
N LEU A 13 9.01 -5.63 2.13
CA LEU A 13 9.86 -4.86 1.21
C LEU A 13 9.82 -3.36 1.50
N ALA A 14 8.65 -2.81 1.82
CA ALA A 14 8.47 -1.40 2.17
C ALA A 14 9.17 -1.05 3.48
N VAL A 15 9.04 -1.89 4.52
CA VAL A 15 9.74 -1.72 5.80
C VAL A 15 11.25 -1.93 5.62
N GLY A 16 11.67 -2.92 4.85
CA GLY A 16 13.07 -3.14 4.51
C GLY A 16 13.69 -1.97 3.75
N SER A 17 12.93 -1.36 2.83
CA SER A 17 13.36 -0.16 2.12
C SER A 17 13.40 1.07 3.05
N LEU A 18 12.47 1.19 3.99
CA LEU A 18 12.48 2.26 4.99
C LEU A 18 13.72 2.14 5.88
N ILE A 19 14.03 0.94 6.38
CA ILE A 19 15.25 0.68 7.16
C ILE A 19 16.48 0.98 6.29
N GLY A 20 16.52 0.51 5.04
CA GLY A 20 17.60 0.78 4.11
C GLY A 20 17.83 2.27 3.84
N SER A 21 16.78 3.09 3.85
CA SER A 21 16.87 4.53 3.68
C SER A 21 17.67 5.21 4.80
N PHE A 22 17.54 4.75 6.05
CA PHE A 22 18.32 5.24 7.19
C PHE A 22 19.81 4.89 7.09
N PHE A 23 20.15 3.83 6.36
CA PHE A 23 21.54 3.42 6.09
C PHE A 23 22.11 4.01 4.78
N GLY A 24 21.39 4.94 4.13
CA GLY A 24 21.86 5.64 2.93
C GLY A 24 21.76 4.84 1.62
N LEU A 25 21.09 3.68 1.61
CA LEU A 25 20.83 2.94 0.38
C LEU A 25 19.97 3.77 -0.59
N GLY A 26 20.34 3.75 -1.88
CA GLY A 26 19.59 4.42 -2.94
C GLY A 26 19.41 5.93 -2.74
N ASN A 27 20.47 6.67 -2.37
CA ASN A 27 20.40 8.09 -2.03
C ASN A 27 19.41 8.43 -0.91
N GLY A 28 19.26 7.53 0.08
CA GLY A 28 18.36 7.72 1.22
C GLY A 28 16.88 7.40 0.93
N MET A 29 16.58 6.62 -0.12
CA MET A 29 15.22 6.10 -0.37
C MET A 29 15.11 4.57 -0.25
N GLY A 30 16.19 3.90 0.14
CA GLY A 30 16.25 2.44 0.25
C GLY A 30 16.23 1.76 -1.12
N LEU A 31 15.51 0.64 -1.23
CA LEU A 31 15.36 -0.13 -2.47
C LEU A 31 14.69 0.65 -3.60
N TYR A 32 13.88 1.68 -3.27
CA TYR A 32 13.25 2.56 -4.25
C TYR A 32 14.21 3.54 -4.93
N GLY A 33 15.42 3.72 -4.39
CA GLY A 33 16.44 4.61 -4.97
C GLY A 33 17.51 3.89 -5.80
N LEU A 34 17.39 2.56 -5.98
CA LEU A 34 18.24 1.81 -6.90
C LEU A 34 17.75 2.08 -8.33
N SER A 35 18.62 2.69 -9.14
CA SER A 35 18.39 3.01 -10.55
C SER A 35 17.82 1.78 -11.29
N GLY A 36 16.53 1.83 -11.64
CA GLY A 36 15.78 0.77 -12.34
C GLY A 36 14.71 0.04 -11.52
N LEU A 37 14.86 -0.13 -10.20
CA LEU A 37 13.87 -0.85 -9.37
C LEU A 37 12.80 0.08 -8.77
N GLY A 38 13.13 1.35 -8.57
CA GLY A 38 12.22 2.35 -7.99
C GLY A 38 10.86 2.46 -8.68
N PRO A 39 10.82 2.75 -10.00
CA PRO A 39 9.56 2.91 -10.73
C PRO A 39 8.70 1.63 -10.72
N ILE A 40 9.33 0.46 -10.90
CA ILE A 40 8.63 -0.83 -10.94
C ILE A 40 7.99 -1.13 -9.59
N LEU A 41 8.72 -0.93 -8.49
CA LEU A 41 8.22 -1.16 -7.14
C LEU A 41 7.10 -0.17 -6.77
N ALA A 42 7.20 1.09 -7.19
CA ALA A 42 6.17 2.08 -6.95
C ALA A 42 4.87 1.80 -7.73
N ILE A 43 4.97 1.38 -9.00
CA ILE A 43 3.80 0.97 -9.79
C ILE A 43 3.15 -0.27 -9.17
N ALA A 44 3.95 -1.26 -8.76
CA ALA A 44 3.45 -2.44 -8.06
C ALA A 44 2.76 -2.07 -6.74
N GLY A 45 3.31 -1.11 -5.98
CA GLY A 45 2.72 -0.57 -4.76
C GLY A 45 1.35 0.07 -4.97
N VAL A 46 1.22 0.94 -5.97
CA VAL A 46 -0.06 1.58 -6.33
C VAL A 46 -1.09 0.54 -6.77
N ALA A 47 -0.69 -0.43 -7.60
CA ALA A 47 -1.58 -1.50 -8.05
C ALA A 47 -2.09 -2.35 -6.87
N LEU A 48 -1.21 -2.68 -5.92
CA LEU A 48 -1.55 -3.46 -4.75
C LEU A 48 -2.45 -2.68 -3.79
N ALA A 49 -2.15 -1.40 -3.53
CA ALA A 49 -3.00 -0.54 -2.70
C ALA A 49 -4.41 -0.37 -3.29
N THR A 50 -4.51 -0.21 -4.61
CA THR A 50 -5.81 -0.10 -5.30
C THR A 50 -6.59 -1.42 -5.18
N PHE A 51 -5.92 -2.56 -5.30
CA PHE A 51 -6.56 -3.85 -5.13
C PHE A 51 -7.06 -4.08 -3.70
N PHE A 52 -6.29 -3.65 -2.70
CA PHE A 52 -6.73 -3.66 -1.30
C PHE A 52 -7.96 -2.80 -1.06
N LEU A 53 -8.01 -1.61 -1.67
CA LEU A 53 -9.17 -0.73 -1.58
C LEU A 53 -10.45 -1.44 -2.08
N VAL A 54 -10.34 -2.10 -3.24
CA VAL A 54 -11.47 -2.85 -3.82
C VAL A 54 -11.91 -4.00 -2.91
N LEU A 55 -10.97 -4.72 -2.30
CA LEU A 55 -11.28 -5.82 -1.38
C LEU A 55 -11.94 -5.31 -0.10
N ASP A 56 -11.46 -4.20 0.46
CA ASP A 56 -12.08 -3.57 1.63
C ASP A 56 -13.52 -3.16 1.31
N PHE A 57 -13.78 -2.58 0.12
CA PHE A 57 -15.13 -2.26 -0.33
C PHE A 57 -16.03 -3.50 -0.49
N ASP A 58 -15.55 -4.54 -1.17
CA ASP A 58 -16.30 -5.81 -1.35
C ASP A 58 -16.62 -6.48 0.01
N GLN A 59 -15.69 -6.43 0.95
CA GLN A 59 -15.90 -6.99 2.28
C GLN A 59 -16.94 -6.19 3.07
N ILE A 60 -16.98 -4.87 2.89
CA ILE A 60 -17.98 -3.99 3.51
C ILE A 60 -19.37 -4.23 2.92
N GLU A 61 -19.49 -4.35 1.59
CA GLU A 61 -20.75 -4.69 0.93
C GLU A 61 -21.31 -6.02 1.43
N LYS A 62 -20.46 -7.05 1.54
CA LYS A 62 -20.84 -8.36 2.09
C LYS A 62 -21.29 -8.27 3.55
N MET A 63 -20.62 -7.47 4.38
CA MET A 63 -21.03 -7.25 5.76
C MET A 63 -22.41 -6.58 5.84
N ILE A 64 -22.66 -5.56 5.02
CA ILE A 64 -23.96 -4.88 4.95
C ILE A 64 -25.05 -5.86 4.48
N ALA A 65 -24.79 -6.64 3.44
CA ALA A 65 -25.72 -7.64 2.90
C ALA A 65 -26.05 -8.75 3.91
N SER A 66 -25.10 -9.11 4.78
CA SER A 66 -25.32 -10.07 5.86
C SER A 66 -26.05 -9.50 7.08
N GLY A 67 -26.42 -8.21 7.08
CA GLY A 67 -27.09 -7.55 8.19
C GLY A 67 -26.18 -7.29 9.40
N ALA A 68 -24.89 -7.08 9.17
CA ALA A 68 -23.93 -6.84 10.25
C ALA A 68 -24.35 -5.63 11.13
N PRO A 69 -24.18 -5.71 12.47
CA PRO A 69 -24.50 -4.62 13.40
C PRO A 69 -23.84 -3.29 13.03
N GLN A 70 -24.58 -2.18 13.19
CA GLN A 70 -24.10 -0.82 12.90
C GLN A 70 -22.83 -0.45 13.69
N GLU A 71 -22.63 -1.06 14.86
CA GLU A 71 -21.42 -0.91 15.67
C GLU A 71 -20.14 -1.33 14.95
N GLN A 72 -20.20 -2.10 13.86
CA GLN A 72 -19.02 -2.47 13.07
C GLN A 72 -18.68 -1.47 11.96
N SER A 73 -19.56 -0.49 11.70
CA SER A 73 -19.37 0.50 10.63
C SER A 73 -18.13 1.38 10.85
N TRP A 74 -17.78 1.71 12.10
CA TRP A 74 -16.58 2.48 12.38
C TRP A 74 -15.29 1.71 12.08
N ARG A 75 -15.28 0.38 12.27
CA ARG A 75 -14.12 -0.48 11.96
C ARG A 75 -13.93 -0.59 10.44
N ALA A 76 -15.04 -0.76 9.72
CA ALA A 76 -15.06 -0.75 8.26
C ALA A 76 -14.56 0.59 7.70
N GLY A 77 -15.07 1.71 8.22
CA GLY A 77 -14.63 3.05 7.81
C GLY A 77 -13.16 3.32 8.14
N PHE A 78 -12.66 2.85 9.29
CA PHE A 78 -11.26 2.95 9.65
C PHE A 78 -10.35 2.16 8.69
N ALA A 79 -10.72 0.93 8.34
CA ALA A 79 -9.97 0.11 7.39
C ALA A 79 -9.88 0.81 6.02
N LEU A 80 -11.00 1.31 5.50
CA LEU A 80 -11.03 2.08 4.26
C LEU A 80 -10.12 3.32 4.32
N MET A 81 -10.18 4.08 5.42
CA MET A 81 -9.34 5.27 5.62
C MET A 81 -7.85 4.91 5.58
N VAL A 82 -7.45 3.84 6.25
CA VAL A 82 -6.05 3.37 6.25
C VAL A 82 -5.59 3.02 4.83
N THR A 83 -6.42 2.31 4.07
CA THR A 83 -6.11 1.92 2.69
C THR A 83 -6.05 3.12 1.74
N ILE A 84 -6.92 4.12 1.93
CA ILE A 84 -6.87 5.38 1.16
C ILE A 84 -5.59 6.16 1.46
N VAL A 85 -5.22 6.31 2.73
CA VAL A 85 -3.99 7.01 3.13
C VAL A 85 -2.77 6.28 2.59
N TRP A 86 -2.77 4.94 2.62
CA TRP A 86 -1.69 4.16 2.04
C TRP A 86 -1.59 4.37 0.52
N LEU A 87 -2.70 4.30 -0.21
CA LEU A 87 -2.74 4.57 -1.65
C LEU A 87 -2.21 5.98 -1.97
N TYR A 88 -2.58 6.97 -1.17
CA TYR A 88 -2.06 8.34 -1.30
C TYR A 88 -0.52 8.38 -1.20
N LEU A 89 0.07 7.69 -0.22
CA LEU A 89 1.52 7.64 -0.06
C LEU A 89 2.22 6.94 -1.23
N GLU A 90 1.64 5.88 -1.78
CA GLU A 90 2.19 5.18 -2.94
C GLU A 90 2.14 6.05 -4.21
N VAL A 91 1.05 6.77 -4.43
CA VAL A 91 0.94 7.72 -5.55
C VAL A 91 1.94 8.86 -5.40
N LEU A 92 2.08 9.42 -4.21
CA LEU A 92 3.12 10.43 -3.94
C LEU A 92 4.53 9.89 -4.22
N ARG A 93 4.81 8.65 -3.81
CA ARG A 93 6.10 8.01 -4.05
C ARG A 93 6.36 7.81 -5.55
N LEU A 94 5.35 7.35 -6.29
CA LEU A 94 5.44 7.18 -7.74
C LEU A 94 5.76 8.51 -8.43
N ILE A 95 5.03 9.58 -8.10
CA ILE A 95 5.26 10.92 -8.65
C ILE A 95 6.65 11.44 -8.27
N SER A 96 7.10 11.20 -7.03
CA SER A 96 8.43 11.60 -6.58
C SER A 96 9.55 10.96 -7.39
N ILE A 97 9.42 9.66 -7.71
CA ILE A 97 10.40 8.93 -8.53
C ILE A 97 10.37 9.45 -9.97
N LEU A 98 9.19 9.60 -10.58
CA LEU A 98 9.02 10.11 -11.94
C LEU A 98 9.50 11.55 -12.14
N ARG A 99 9.58 12.35 -11.06
CA ARG A 99 10.08 13.73 -11.11
C ARG A 99 11.60 13.83 -10.96
N ARG A 100 12.23 12.80 -10.39
CA ARG A 100 13.65 12.79 -10.04
C ARG A 100 14.52 12.19 -11.15
N ASP A 101 13.92 11.40 -12.02
CA ASP A 101 14.43 10.97 -13.33
C ASP A 101 14.03 11.97 -14.42
#